data_AF-A0AAV4JTV3-F1
#
_entry.id   AF-A0AAV4JTV3-F1
#
_cell.length_a   1.000
_cell.length_b   1.000
_cell.length_c   1.000
_cell.angle_alpha   90.00
_cell.angle_beta   90.00
_cell.angle_gamma   90.00
#
_symmetry.space_group_name_H-M   'P 1'
#
loop_
_entity.id
_entity.type
_entity.pdbx_description
1 polymer ?
#
loop_
_entity_poly.entity_id
_entity_poly.type
_entity_poly.pdbx_seq_one_letter_code
_entity_poly.pdbx_strand_id
1 'polypeptide(L)'
;MFTSKIRGIIDNHAPQTGRTVTDRTSSPWFSVESKAAKQARRRAERKWNKSGLEIDKQKYLYHKKQVRGIHLTAKWEYYNLKFSEVQNSKDFFNLSNELLGKDKNTKLPKSIKS
;
A
#
# COMPACT_ATOMS: atom_id res chain seq x y z
N MET A 1 21.93 24.19 35.21
CA MET A 1 21.32 23.31 36.24
C MET A 1 19.80 23.11 36.10
N PHE A 2 19.06 23.96 35.39
CA PHE A 2 17.59 23.80 35.22
C PHE A 2 17.20 22.76 34.15
N THR A 3 17.94 22.72 33.04
CA THR A 3 17.66 21.87 31.87
C THR A 3 17.79 20.37 32.15
N SER A 4 18.69 19.96 33.05
CA SER A 4 18.90 18.56 33.41
C SER A 4 17.74 17.98 34.24
N LYS A 5 17.16 18.75 35.16
CA LYS A 5 15.99 18.32 35.96
C LYS A 5 14.76 18.11 35.08
N ILE A 6 14.50 19.00 34.13
CA ILE A 6 13.38 18.86 33.19
C ILE A 6 13.53 17.58 32.36
N ARG A 7 14.75 17.30 31.90
CA ARG A 7 15.02 16.11 31.09
C ARG A 7 14.77 14.81 31.86
N GLY A 8 15.20 14.74 33.13
CA GLY A 8 14.95 13.58 33.98
C GLY A 8 13.47 13.33 34.31
N ILE A 9 12.64 14.38 34.36
CA ILE A 9 11.18 14.26 34.50
C ILE A 9 10.57 13.73 33.19
N ILE A 10 11.01 14.25 32.04
CA ILE A 10 10.56 13.78 30.72
C ILE A 10 10.93 12.32 30.51
N ASP A 11 12.16 11.90 30.81
CA ASP A 11 12.60 10.52 30.61
C ASP A 11 11.88 9.53 31.54
N ASN A 12 11.46 9.96 32.73
CA ASN A 12 10.64 9.13 33.64
C ASN A 12 9.20 8.96 33.16
N HIS A 13 8.56 10.06 32.73
CA HIS A 13 7.13 10.04 32.38
C HIS A 13 6.86 9.74 30.91
N ALA A 14 7.83 9.97 30.03
CA ALA A 14 7.75 9.79 28.59
C ALA A 14 9.12 9.32 28.06
N PRO A 15 9.58 8.11 28.47
CA PRO A 15 10.84 7.57 27.99
C PRO A 15 10.85 7.52 26.47
N GLN A 16 11.98 7.90 25.89
CA GLN A 16 12.13 7.89 24.44
C GLN A 16 12.00 6.45 23.91
N THR A 17 10.92 6.17 23.21
CA THR A 17 10.68 4.88 22.56
C THR A 17 11.03 4.98 21.08
N GLY A 18 12.01 4.20 20.65
CA GLY A 18 12.32 4.04 19.23
C GLY A 18 11.37 3.04 18.59
N ARG A 19 10.87 3.36 17.39
CA ARG A 19 10.15 2.40 16.55
C ARG A 19 10.85 2.31 15.20
N THR A 20 11.27 1.11 14.83
CA THR A 20 11.79 0.85 13.48
C THR A 20 10.63 0.94 12.49
N VAL A 21 10.63 1.97 11.65
CA VAL A 21 9.68 2.10 10.53
C VAL A 21 10.35 1.50 9.31
N THR A 22 9.78 0.40 8.79
CA THR A 22 10.21 -0.15 7.50
C THR A 22 9.80 0.82 6.41
N ASP A 23 10.79 1.43 5.73
CA ASP A 23 10.52 2.17 4.50
C ASP A 23 10.06 1.18 3.43
N ARG A 24 8.85 1.39 2.93
CA ARG A 24 8.24 0.54 1.90
C ARG A 24 8.17 1.39 0.64
N THR A 25 9.02 1.07 -0.33
CA THR A 25 8.99 1.69 -1.65
C THR A 25 7.58 1.58 -2.22
N SER A 26 6.99 2.72 -2.59
CA SER A 26 5.69 2.73 -3.25
C SER A 26 5.80 1.96 -4.56
N SER A 27 4.76 1.20 -4.91
CA SER A 27 4.73 0.51 -6.19
C SER A 27 4.87 1.52 -7.34
N PRO A 28 5.66 1.24 -8.40
CA PRO A 28 5.92 2.21 -9.47
C PRO A 28 4.67 2.67 -10.22
N TRP A 29 3.68 1.80 -10.36
CA TRP A 29 2.39 2.12 -10.98
C TRP A 29 1.42 2.89 -10.07
N PHE A 30 1.81 3.19 -8.82
CA PHE A 30 0.93 3.89 -7.88
C PHE A 30 0.98 5.40 -8.10
N SER A 31 0.06 5.89 -8.94
CA SER A 31 -0.06 7.30 -9.29
C SER A 31 -0.66 8.18 -8.19
N VAL A 32 -0.49 9.50 -8.31
CA VAL A 32 -1.14 10.50 -7.45
C VAL A 32 -2.67 10.37 -7.52
N GLU A 33 -3.21 10.04 -8.69
CA GLU A 33 -4.64 9.78 -8.90
C GLU A 33 -5.11 8.56 -8.09
N SER A 34 -4.36 7.45 -8.11
CA SER A 34 -4.64 6.26 -7.30
C SER A 34 -4.69 6.60 -5.80
N LYS A 35 -3.78 7.47 -5.35
CA LYS A 35 -3.75 7.97 -3.97
C LYS A 35 -4.98 8.79 -3.64
N ALA A 36 -5.34 9.76 -4.49
CA ALA A 36 -6.52 10.61 -4.30
C ALA A 36 -7.82 9.79 -4.26
N ALA A 37 -7.98 8.83 -5.18
CA ALA A 37 -9.14 7.94 -5.23
C ALA A 37 -9.26 7.09 -3.96
N LYS A 38 -8.14 6.51 -3.46
CA LYS A 38 -8.13 5.77 -2.18
C LYS A 38 -8.51 6.65 -1.00
N GLN A 39 -8.05 7.90 -0.96
CA GLN A 39 -8.42 8.85 0.09
C GLN A 39 -9.91 9.15 0.05
N ALA A 40 -10.49 9.40 -1.13
CA ALA A 40 -11.92 9.62 -1.30
C ALA A 40 -12.75 8.41 -0.82
N ARG A 41 -12.35 7.18 -1.23
CA ARG A 41 -12.97 5.94 -0.75
C ARG A 41 -12.93 5.83 0.77
N ARG A 42 -11.78 6.12 1.40
CA ARG A 42 -11.64 6.05 2.86
C ARG A 42 -12.50 7.09 3.58
N ARG A 43 -12.63 8.30 3.02
CA ARG A 43 -13.53 9.34 3.56
C ARG A 43 -14.99 8.88 3.51
N ALA A 44 -15.44 8.33 2.38
CA ALA A 44 -16.79 7.80 2.22
C ALA A 44 -17.06 6.62 3.15
N GLU A 45 -16.10 5.70 3.29
CA GLU A 45 -16.20 4.56 4.21
C GLU A 45 -16.33 5.02 5.67
N ARG A 46 -15.48 5.96 6.13
CA ARG A 46 -15.58 6.52 7.48
C ARG A 46 -16.92 7.20 7.72
N LYS A 47 -17.45 7.90 6.71
CA LYS A 47 -18.77 8.53 6.80
C LYS A 47 -19.86 7.48 6.95
N TRP A 48 -19.87 6.45 6.11
CA TRP A 48 -20.83 5.35 6.20
C TRP A 48 -20.76 4.63 7.56
N ASN A 49 -19.56 4.33 8.06
CA ASN A 49 -19.41 3.70 9.38
C ASN A 49 -19.95 4.57 10.53
N LYS A 50 -19.94 5.90 10.37
CA LYS A 50 -20.47 6.84 11.37
C LYS A 50 -21.99 7.01 11.25
N SER A 51 -22.52 7.10 10.03
CA SER A 51 -23.94 7.41 9.80
C SER A 51 -24.84 6.17 9.77
N GLY A 52 -24.32 5.03 9.30
CA GLY A 52 -25.11 3.80 9.07
C GLY A 52 -26.11 3.90 7.93
N LEU A 53 -26.16 5.00 7.18
CA LEU A 53 -27.18 5.25 6.15
C LEU A 53 -26.84 4.56 4.82
N GLU A 54 -27.88 4.06 4.13
CA GLU A 54 -27.73 3.40 2.82
C GLU A 54 -27.19 4.34 1.75
N ILE A 55 -27.55 5.63 1.78
CA ILE A 55 -27.02 6.63 0.83
C ILE A 55 -25.49 6.75 0.96
N ASP A 56 -24.95 6.73 2.18
CA ASP A 56 -23.51 6.81 2.39
C ASP A 56 -22.82 5.49 2.01
N LYS A 57 -23.48 4.35 2.19
CA LYS A 57 -23.01 3.05 1.66
C LYS A 57 -22.91 3.05 0.14
N GLN A 58 -23.92 3.57 -0.56
CA GLN A 58 -23.91 3.70 -2.02
C GLN A 58 -22.75 4.59 -2.49
N LYS A 59 -22.50 5.73 -1.82
CA LYS A 59 -21.33 6.58 -2.08
C LYS A 59 -20.01 5.84 -1.88
N TYR A 60 -19.89 5.06 -0.81
CA TYR A 60 -18.73 4.22 -0.58
C TYR A 60 -18.54 3.19 -1.71
N LEU A 61 -19.60 2.48 -2.11
CA LEU A 61 -19.56 1.51 -3.20
C LEU A 61 -19.14 2.13 -4.53
N TYR A 62 -19.64 3.33 -4.83
CA TYR A 62 -19.22 4.11 -5.98
C TYR A 62 -17.70 4.36 -5.95
N HIS A 63 -17.17 4.94 -4.86
CA HIS A 63 -15.73 5.18 -4.75
C HIS A 63 -14.91 3.88 -4.73
N LYS A 64 -15.45 2.79 -4.18
CA LYS A 64 -14.82 1.46 -4.23
C LYS A 64 -14.66 0.99 -5.68
N LYS A 65 -15.68 1.16 -6.53
CA LYS A 65 -15.62 0.84 -7.97
C LYS A 65 -14.61 1.72 -8.70
N GLN A 66 -14.61 3.03 -8.43
CA GLN A 66 -13.66 3.97 -9.04
C GLN A 66 -12.20 3.61 -8.74
N VAL A 67 -11.87 3.36 -7.47
CA VAL A 67 -10.52 2.94 -7.07
C VAL A 67 -10.10 1.65 -7.77
N ARG A 68 -11.01 0.69 -7.94
CA ARG A 68 -10.72 -0.56 -8.66
C ARG A 68 -10.37 -0.26 -10.12
N GLY A 69 -11.14 0.59 -10.79
CA GLY A 69 -10.89 0.99 -12.18
C GLY A 69 -9.51 1.64 -12.33
N ILE A 70 -9.24 2.69 -11.55
CA ILE A 70 -7.97 3.42 -11.59
C ILE A 70 -6.77 2.49 -11.34
N HIS A 71 -6.86 1.61 -10.35
CA HIS A 71 -5.79 0.64 -10.09
C HIS A 71 -5.58 -0.36 -11.22
N LEU A 72 -6.65 -0.80 -11.90
CA LEU A 72 -6.54 -1.71 -13.03
C LEU A 72 -5.87 -1.01 -14.22
N THR A 73 -6.32 0.20 -14.55
CA THR A 73 -5.75 1.01 -15.63
C THR A 73 -4.29 1.31 -15.36
N ALA A 74 -3.94 1.85 -14.19
CA ALA A 74 -2.56 2.20 -13.86
C ALA A 74 -1.61 1.00 -13.88
N LYS A 75 -2.07 -0.18 -13.42
CA LYS A 75 -1.29 -1.42 -13.54
C LYS A 75 -1.13 -1.86 -14.98
N TRP A 76 -2.21 -1.83 -15.75
CA TRP A 76 -2.21 -2.24 -17.15
C TRP A 76 -1.28 -1.35 -17.98
N GLU A 77 -1.37 -0.03 -17.84
CA GLU A 77 -0.50 0.94 -18.52
C GLU A 77 0.97 0.70 -18.20
N TYR A 78 1.30 0.57 -16.91
CA TYR A 78 2.67 0.36 -16.47
C TYR A 78 3.28 -0.94 -17.02
N TYR A 79 2.58 -2.06 -16.87
CA TYR A 79 3.12 -3.34 -17.32
C TYR A 79 3.11 -3.45 -18.84
N ASN A 80 2.13 -2.89 -19.54
CA ASN A 80 2.13 -2.89 -21.00
C ASN A 80 3.27 -2.07 -21.57
N LEU A 81 3.54 -0.89 -21.01
CA LEU A 81 4.71 -0.11 -21.38
C LEU A 81 5.98 -0.93 -21.16
N LYS A 82 6.13 -1.53 -19.97
CA LYS A 82 7.26 -2.38 -19.63
C LYS A 82 7.41 -3.55 -20.60
N PHE A 83 6.33 -4.22 -21.01
CA PHE A 83 6.35 -5.29 -22.01
C PHE A 83 6.69 -4.79 -23.41
N SER A 84 6.22 -3.60 -23.80
CA SER A 84 6.51 -3.01 -25.11
C SER A 84 7.97 -2.64 -25.32
N GLU A 85 8.67 -2.31 -24.22
CA GLU A 85 10.09 -1.99 -24.22
C GLU A 85 10.98 -3.24 -24.34
N VAL A 86 10.46 -4.44 -24.01
CA VAL A 86 11.23 -5.67 -24.04
C VAL A 86 11.42 -6.19 -25.47
N GLN A 87 12.69 -6.34 -25.87
CA GLN A 87 13.06 -6.94 -27.16
C GLN A 87 13.42 -8.43 -27.03
N ASN A 88 13.95 -8.85 -25.87
CA ASN A 88 14.46 -10.20 -25.67
C ASN A 88 13.41 -11.13 -25.05
N SER A 89 13.27 -12.34 -25.61
CA SER A 89 12.34 -13.36 -25.09
C SER A 89 12.61 -13.73 -23.62
N LYS A 90 13.89 -13.80 -23.20
CA LYS A 90 14.26 -14.12 -21.81
C LYS A 90 13.75 -13.07 -20.82
N ASP A 91 13.86 -11.79 -21.17
CA ASP A 91 13.45 -10.68 -20.31
C ASP A 91 11.91 -10.62 -20.22
N PHE A 92 11.22 -10.98 -21.31
CA PHE A 92 9.76 -11.12 -21.32
C PHE A 92 9.29 -12.20 -20.33
N PHE A 93 9.93 -13.38 -20.35
CA PHE A 93 9.60 -14.45 -19.41
C PHE A 93 9.96 -14.10 -17.96
N ASN A 94 11.07 -13.41 -17.73
CA ASN A 94 11.43 -12.90 -16.40
C ASN A 94 10.36 -11.94 -15.88
N LEU A 95 9.91 -11.00 -16.70
CA LEU A 95 8.85 -10.05 -16.34
C LEU A 95 7.50 -10.73 -16.09
N SER A 96 7.16 -11.74 -16.90
CA SER A 96 5.97 -12.56 -16.69
C SER A 96 6.04 -13.33 -15.37
N ASN A 97 7.20 -13.89 -15.04
CA ASN A 97 7.41 -14.57 -13.76
C ASN A 97 7.32 -13.60 -12.57
N GLU A 98 7.87 -12.38 -12.67
CA GLU A 98 7.73 -11.31 -11.67
C GLU A 98 6.24 -10.98 -11.45
N LEU A 99 5.48 -10.76 -12.54
CA LEU A 99 4.05 -10.44 -12.49
C LEU A 99 3.22 -11.55 -11.82
N LEU A 100 3.56 -12.81 -12.09
CA LEU A 100 2.89 -13.98 -11.52
C LEU A 100 3.40 -14.36 -10.13
N GLY A 101 4.37 -13.62 -9.58
CA GLY A 101 4.95 -13.90 -8.25
C GLY A 101 5.73 -15.21 -8.20
N LYS A 102 6.26 -15.69 -9.33
CA LYS A 102 7.09 -16.90 -9.43
C LYS A 102 8.57 -16.62 -9.14
N ASP A 103 8.83 -15.72 -8.20
CA ASP A 103 10.18 -15.33 -7.85
C ASP A 103 10.91 -16.47 -7.14
N LYS A 104 12.20 -16.61 -7.45
CA LYS A 104 13.07 -17.65 -6.86
C LYS A 104 13.19 -17.57 -5.33
N ASN A 105 12.85 -16.41 -4.75
CA ASN A 105 12.89 -16.15 -3.30
C ASN A 105 11.60 -16.53 -2.55
N THR A 106 10.59 -17.11 -3.22
CA THR A 106 9.39 -17.61 -2.57
C THR A 106 9.74 -18.78 -1.64
N LYS A 107 9.99 -18.48 -0.36
CA LYS A 107 10.20 -19.50 0.67
C LYS A 107 8.83 -19.99 1.14
N LEU A 108 8.55 -21.26 0.89
CA LEU A 108 7.36 -21.91 1.45
C LEU A 108 7.40 -21.81 2.99
N PRO A 109 6.24 -21.66 3.66
CA PRO A 109 6.19 -21.70 5.11
C PRO A 109 6.81 -23.00 5.61
N LYS A 110 7.67 -22.92 6.62
CA LYS A 110 8.21 -24.12 7.26
C LYS A 110 7.04 -24.86 7.90
N SER A 111 6.90 -26.15 7.58
CA SER A 111 5.90 -27.00 8.21
C SER A 111 6.06 -26.93 9.73
N ILE A 112 4.97 -26.59 10.42
CA ILE A 112 4.93 -26.61 11.88
C ILE A 112 5.05 -28.09 12.28
N LYS A 113 6.16 -28.46 12.92
CA LYS A 113 6.30 -29.82 13.46
C LYS A 113 5.26 -30.00 14.57
N SER A 114 4.33 -30.94 14.34
CA SER A 114 3.46 -31.51 15.36
C SER A 114 4.25 -32.27 16.41
#